data_AF-A0A164MTZ2-F1
#
_entry.id   AF-A0A164MTZ2-F1
#
_cell.length_a   1.000
_cell.length_b   1.000
_cell.length_c   1.000
_cell.angle_alpha   90.00
_cell.angle_beta   90.00
_cell.angle_gamma   90.00
#
_symmetry.space_group_name_H-M   'P 1'
#
loop_
_entity.id
_entity.type
_entity.pdbx_description
1 polymer ?
#
loop_
_entity_poly.entity_id
_entity_poly.type
_entity_poly.pdbx_seq_one_letter_code
_entity_poly.pdbx_strand_id
1 'polypeptide(L)'
;MGKTRIKNKDWLHAHGTESSLSIGTKLPLKRAVMKRYLTGNIDDRVAVLVSGKPQIESPKLLGIPVIPDSTGVAQHRAIVDLLEDWGILKNVIGLCFHTTASNTGRLKSSATIIESTVGHSVLWLACRHHVYELHVKHVSDSIIGKRNSPSEALFVRFQKEWPNIDQDHTNLSLFDFDLDVELQNIAHSVVDWGTERLENETIPREDYRELLQLTVLFLGGSVYPFSFRKPG
;
A
#
# COMPACT_ATOMS: atom_id res chain seq x y z
N MET A 1 14.25 -12.57 -24.61
CA MET A 1 13.27 -13.02 -23.60
C MET A 1 13.36 -12.06 -22.42
N GLY A 2 12.45 -11.08 -22.36
CA GLY A 2 12.50 -9.98 -21.39
C GLY A 2 11.94 -10.40 -20.04
N LYS A 3 12.71 -10.18 -18.97
CA LYS A 3 12.30 -10.41 -17.59
C LYS A 3 11.44 -9.23 -17.11
N THR A 4 10.17 -9.49 -16.83
CA THR A 4 9.22 -8.48 -16.32
C THR A 4 9.38 -8.31 -14.81
N ARG A 5 9.40 -7.06 -14.41
CA ARG A 5 9.73 -6.53 -13.09
C ARG A 5 8.51 -6.51 -12.19
N ILE A 6 8.63 -7.05 -10.98
CA ILE A 6 7.59 -6.96 -9.94
C ILE A 6 7.58 -5.54 -9.38
N LYS A 7 6.41 -4.89 -9.36
CA LYS A 7 6.16 -3.65 -8.63
C LYS A 7 5.16 -3.96 -7.53
N ASN A 8 5.55 -3.74 -6.27
CA ASN A 8 4.67 -3.79 -5.11
C ASN A 8 3.47 -2.87 -5.32
N LYS A 9 2.28 -3.39 -5.00
CA LYS A 9 1.00 -2.66 -5.03
C LYS A 9 0.57 -2.43 -3.58
N ASP A 10 0.73 -1.21 -3.10
CA ASP A 10 0.35 -0.82 -1.74
C ASP A 10 -1.15 -0.54 -1.62
N TRP A 11 -1.76 -1.05 -0.56
CA TRP A 11 -3.15 -0.84 -0.18
C TRP A 11 -3.26 0.33 0.81
N LEU A 12 -4.19 1.26 0.58
CA LEU A 12 -4.53 2.32 1.54
C LEU A 12 -5.79 1.95 2.32
N HIS A 13 -5.65 1.76 3.63
CA HIS A 13 -6.74 1.77 4.62
C HIS A 13 -6.67 3.05 5.45
N ALA A 14 -7.81 3.70 5.67
CA ALA A 14 -7.96 4.77 6.65
C ALA A 14 -9.12 4.42 7.59
N HIS A 15 -8.82 4.35 8.90
CA HIS A 15 -9.79 4.26 9.99
C HIS A 15 -10.11 5.65 10.53
N GLY A 16 -11.38 5.91 10.85
CA GLY A 16 -11.83 7.11 11.56
C GLY A 16 -13.09 6.82 12.36
N THR A 17 -13.03 7.09 13.67
CA THR A 17 -14.05 6.86 14.70
C THR A 17 -15.25 7.81 14.62
N GLU A 18 -16.39 7.35 15.15
CA GLU A 18 -17.74 7.93 15.07
C GLU A 18 -17.96 9.26 15.82
N SER A 19 -18.84 10.11 15.28
CA SER A 19 -20.00 10.73 15.97
C SER A 19 -20.83 11.55 14.96
N SER A 20 -22.10 11.74 15.31
CA SER A 20 -23.28 11.84 14.45
C SER A 20 -23.67 13.24 13.95
N LEU A 21 -24.39 13.29 12.81
CA LEU A 21 -25.77 13.84 12.65
C LEU A 21 -26.05 14.36 11.22
N SER A 22 -27.06 13.70 10.64
CA SER A 22 -28.17 14.19 9.81
C SER A 22 -27.97 14.87 8.43
N ILE A 23 -28.90 14.44 7.54
CA ILE A 23 -29.39 15.07 6.30
C ILE A 23 -28.67 14.69 4.98
N GLY A 24 -29.11 13.56 4.41
CA GLY A 24 -29.93 13.61 3.19
C GLY A 24 -29.24 13.80 1.83
N THR A 25 -28.71 12.73 1.24
CA THR A 25 -29.12 12.26 -0.11
C THR A 25 -28.65 10.80 -0.26
N LYS A 26 -29.58 9.85 -0.45
CA LYS A 26 -29.23 8.44 -0.64
C LYS A 26 -28.54 8.27 -2.00
N LEU A 27 -27.23 8.02 -1.98
CA LEU A 27 -26.52 7.48 -3.16
C LEU A 27 -27.20 6.15 -3.55
N PRO A 28 -27.47 5.90 -4.84
CA PRO A 28 -28.05 4.65 -5.29
C PRO A 28 -27.04 3.52 -5.08
N LEU A 29 -27.09 2.88 -3.91
CA LEU A 29 -26.26 1.73 -3.57
C LEU A 29 -26.76 0.50 -4.32
N LYS A 30 -26.39 0.37 -5.60
CA LYS A 30 -26.35 -0.96 -6.22
C LYS A 30 -25.33 -1.79 -5.44
N ARG A 31 -25.80 -2.88 -4.82
CA ARG A 31 -24.96 -3.89 -4.16
C ARG A 31 -24.02 -4.48 -5.21
N ALA A 32 -22.78 -4.00 -5.26
CA ALA A 32 -21.73 -4.67 -6.00
C ALA A 32 -21.13 -5.76 -5.11
N VAL A 33 -21.42 -7.01 -5.46
CA VAL A 33 -20.69 -8.17 -4.93
C VAL A 33 -19.28 -8.11 -5.50
N MET A 34 -18.26 -8.05 -4.64
CA MET A 34 -16.87 -8.15 -5.04
C MET A 34 -16.63 -9.58 -5.57
N LYS A 35 -16.81 -9.78 -6.88
CA LYS A 35 -16.42 -11.04 -7.52
C LYS A 35 -14.89 -11.15 -7.47
N ARG A 36 -14.38 -12.23 -6.88
CA ARG A 36 -12.94 -12.56 -6.85
C ARG A 36 -12.38 -12.54 -8.28
N TYR A 37 -11.46 -11.62 -8.57
CA TYR A 37 -10.71 -11.54 -9.84
C TYR A 37 -9.20 -11.66 -9.59
N LEU A 38 -8.76 -12.67 -8.85
CA LEU A 38 -7.34 -13.04 -8.80
C LEU A 38 -7.11 -14.11 -9.86
N THR A 39 -6.81 -13.68 -11.09
CA THR A 39 -6.60 -14.57 -12.25
C THR A 39 -5.17 -15.11 -12.34
N GLY A 40 -4.24 -14.64 -11.50
CA GLY A 40 -2.82 -14.95 -11.61
C GLY A 40 -2.10 -14.23 -12.76
N ASN A 41 -2.82 -13.47 -13.59
CA ASN A 41 -2.23 -12.69 -14.68
C ASN A 41 -1.56 -11.41 -14.17
N ILE A 42 -0.42 -11.08 -14.76
CA ILE A 42 0.29 -9.82 -14.48
C ILE A 42 -0.37 -8.72 -15.31
N ASP A 43 -1.33 -8.04 -14.70
CA ASP A 43 -2.01 -6.89 -15.29
C ASP A 43 -1.66 -5.61 -14.51
N ASP A 44 -1.44 -4.52 -15.23
CA ASP A 44 -1.53 -3.18 -14.65
C ASP A 44 -2.98 -2.93 -14.24
N ARG A 45 -3.18 -2.39 -13.04
CA ARG A 45 -4.51 -2.14 -12.46
C ARG A 45 -4.50 -0.86 -11.67
N VAL A 46 -5.64 -0.18 -11.63
CA VAL A 46 -5.86 1.00 -10.77
C VAL A 46 -6.99 0.68 -9.79
N ALA A 47 -6.75 0.86 -8.50
CA ALA A 47 -7.81 0.76 -7.49
C ALA A 47 -8.50 2.12 -7.35
N VAL A 48 -9.83 2.14 -7.47
CA VAL A 48 -10.63 3.36 -7.38
C VAL A 48 -11.50 3.29 -6.14
N LEU A 49 -11.22 4.15 -5.17
CA LEU A 49 -11.97 4.27 -3.93
C LEU A 49 -12.67 5.63 -3.87
N VAL A 50 -13.86 5.66 -3.28
CA VAL A 50 -14.59 6.90 -3.02
C VAL A 50 -14.93 7.04 -1.55
N SER A 51 -14.85 8.26 -1.07
CA SER A 51 -15.23 8.66 0.30
C SER A 51 -15.97 9.98 0.24
N GLY A 52 -16.87 10.21 1.18
CA GLY A 52 -17.65 11.45 1.24
C GLY A 52 -18.63 11.39 2.38
N LYS A 53 -18.26 11.97 3.52
CA LYS A 53 -19.16 12.09 4.68
C LYS A 53 -20.24 13.13 4.38
N PRO A 54 -21.48 12.96 4.89
CA PRO A 54 -21.94 11.84 5.71
C PRO A 54 -22.40 10.60 4.91
N GLN A 55 -22.52 10.68 3.58
CA GLN A 55 -23.15 9.64 2.75
C GLN A 55 -22.34 8.33 2.68
N ILE A 56 -21.03 8.41 2.87
CA ILE A 56 -20.09 7.29 2.85
C ILE A 56 -19.30 7.32 4.16
N GLU A 57 -19.64 6.42 5.08
CA GLU A 57 -19.01 6.36 6.40
C GLU A 57 -17.57 5.88 6.38
N SER A 58 -17.27 4.94 5.48
CA SER A 58 -15.94 4.39 5.23
C SER A 58 -15.66 4.33 3.73
N PRO A 59 -14.41 4.55 3.27
CA PRO A 59 -14.09 4.54 1.84
C PRO A 59 -14.59 3.27 1.15
N LYS A 60 -15.33 3.43 0.06
CA LYS A 60 -15.88 2.34 -0.73
C LYS A 60 -15.01 2.08 -1.95
N LEU A 61 -14.56 0.84 -2.11
CA LEU A 61 -13.92 0.38 -3.34
C LEU A 61 -14.98 0.26 -4.45
N LEU A 62 -14.85 1.06 -5.51
CA LEU A 62 -15.73 0.99 -6.68
C LEU A 62 -15.29 -0.12 -7.64
N GLY A 63 -13.98 -0.34 -7.75
CA GLY A 63 -13.42 -1.32 -8.67
C GLY A 63 -11.89 -1.29 -8.71
N ILE A 64 -11.34 -2.35 -9.32
CA ILE A 64 -9.92 -2.51 -9.62
C ILE A 64 -9.77 -2.86 -11.11
N PRO A 65 -10.15 -1.94 -12.03
CA PRO A 65 -10.07 -2.20 -13.47
C PRO A 65 -8.64 -2.50 -13.92
N VAL A 66 -8.54 -3.39 -14.92
CA VAL A 66 -7.31 -3.63 -15.69
C VAL A 66 -7.09 -2.43 -16.59
N ILE A 67 -5.84 -1.94 -16.64
CA ILE A 67 -5.43 -0.86 -17.52
C ILE A 67 -4.32 -1.39 -18.45
N PRO A 68 -4.26 -0.89 -19.70
CA PRO A 68 -3.28 -1.35 -20.68
C PRO A 68 -1.83 -0.99 -20.28
N ASP A 69 -1.65 0.11 -19.56
CA ASP A 69 -0.37 0.56 -19.05
C ASP A 69 -0.56 1.50 -17.84
N SER A 70 0.55 1.84 -17.17
CA SER A 70 0.55 2.73 -16.01
C SER A 70 0.48 4.23 -16.35
N THR A 71 0.16 4.63 -17.60
CA THR A 71 0.15 6.05 -17.99
C THR A 71 -1.03 6.80 -17.37
N GLY A 72 -0.89 8.13 -17.25
CA GLY A 72 -1.95 8.99 -16.73
C GLY A 72 -3.25 8.92 -17.54
N VAL A 73 -3.16 8.72 -18.86
CA VAL A 73 -4.32 8.62 -19.77
C VAL A 73 -5.06 7.29 -19.56
N ALA A 74 -4.34 6.17 -19.45
CA ALA A 74 -4.95 4.87 -19.22
C ALA A 74 -5.66 4.82 -17.86
N GLN A 75 -5.03 5.38 -16.83
CA GLN A 75 -5.65 5.51 -15.50
C GLN A 75 -6.88 6.42 -15.52
N HIS A 76 -6.79 7.59 -16.16
CA HIS A 76 -7.91 8.53 -16.29
C HIS A 76 -9.14 7.87 -16.91
N ARG A 77 -8.99 7.18 -18.04
CA ARG A 77 -10.11 6.51 -18.73
C ARG A 77 -10.80 5.51 -17.81
N ALA A 78 -10.03 4.61 -17.21
CA ALA A 78 -10.57 3.60 -16.30
C ALA A 78 -11.27 4.21 -15.07
N ILE A 79 -10.78 5.34 -14.56
CA ILE A 79 -11.40 6.06 -13.45
C ILE A 79 -12.70 6.72 -13.90
N VAL A 80 -12.69 7.44 -15.02
CA VAL A 80 -13.88 8.16 -15.53
C VAL A 80 -14.99 7.19 -15.90
N ASP A 81 -14.68 6.13 -16.64
CA ASP A 81 -15.66 5.09 -17.00
C ASP A 81 -16.35 4.54 -15.75
N LEU A 82 -15.56 4.24 -14.70
CA LEU A 82 -16.09 3.75 -13.43
C LEU A 82 -16.92 4.81 -12.69
N LEU A 83 -16.53 6.09 -12.70
CA LEU A 83 -17.30 7.16 -12.07
C LEU A 83 -18.62 7.44 -12.81
N GLU A 84 -18.63 7.30 -14.14
CA GLU A 84 -19.82 7.41 -14.99
C GLU A 84 -20.78 6.23 -14.77
N ASP A 85 -20.26 5.00 -14.74
CA ASP A 85 -21.02 3.78 -14.44
C ASP A 85 -21.75 3.86 -13.10
N TRP A 86 -21.11 4.49 -12.11
CA TRP A 86 -21.67 4.73 -10.78
C TRP A 86 -22.50 6.02 -10.68
N GLY A 87 -22.52 6.85 -11.73
CA GLY A 87 -23.31 8.09 -11.80
C GLY A 87 -22.83 9.20 -10.86
N ILE A 88 -21.53 9.22 -10.52
CA ILE A 88 -20.95 10.14 -9.53
C ILE A 88 -19.83 11.03 -10.08
N LEU A 89 -19.54 10.97 -11.38
CA LEU A 89 -18.46 11.76 -12.01
C LEU A 89 -18.55 13.26 -11.65
N LYS A 90 -19.76 13.84 -11.71
CA LYS A 90 -19.98 15.27 -11.41
C LYS A 90 -19.99 15.61 -9.92
N ASN A 91 -19.89 14.61 -9.04
CA ASN A 91 -19.80 14.81 -7.59
C ASN A 91 -18.35 14.80 -7.07
N VAL A 92 -17.36 14.57 -7.94
CA VAL A 92 -15.96 14.48 -7.56
C VAL A 92 -15.40 15.87 -7.27
N ILE A 93 -15.29 16.21 -5.98
CA ILE A 93 -14.72 17.48 -5.51
C ILE A 93 -13.26 17.37 -5.08
N GLY A 94 -12.72 16.15 -4.97
CA GLY A 94 -11.33 15.92 -4.56
C GLY A 94 -10.76 14.60 -5.06
N LEU A 95 -9.44 14.55 -5.21
CA LEU A 95 -8.68 13.37 -5.63
C LEU A 95 -7.54 13.11 -4.66
N CYS A 96 -7.48 11.89 -4.11
CA CYS A 96 -6.35 11.41 -3.33
C CYS A 96 -5.51 10.45 -4.18
N PHE A 97 -4.23 10.74 -4.38
CA PHE A 97 -3.38 9.97 -5.30
C PHE A 97 -1.90 9.99 -4.89
N HIS A 98 -1.16 8.98 -5.33
CA HIS A 98 0.30 8.91 -5.16
C HIS A 98 1.00 9.94 -6.06
N THR A 99 2.08 10.55 -5.58
CA THR A 99 2.84 11.61 -6.27
C THR A 99 3.79 11.08 -7.35
N THR A 100 3.36 10.10 -8.12
CA THR A 100 4.10 9.64 -9.31
C THR A 100 3.88 10.60 -10.47
N ALA A 101 4.84 10.68 -11.39
CA ALA A 101 4.74 11.55 -12.57
C ALA A 101 3.49 11.27 -13.44
N SER A 102 2.99 10.03 -13.47
CA SER A 102 1.74 9.66 -14.16
C SER A 102 0.50 10.34 -13.55
N ASN A 103 0.56 10.74 -12.27
CA ASN A 103 -0.56 11.27 -11.50
C ASN A 103 -0.41 12.77 -11.22
N THR A 104 0.81 13.32 -11.23
CA THR A 104 1.11 14.74 -10.95
C THR A 104 1.66 15.53 -12.15
N GLY A 105 2.05 14.86 -13.24
CA GLY A 105 2.54 15.51 -14.45
C GLY A 105 1.64 16.65 -14.98
N ARG A 106 2.22 17.84 -15.10
CA ARG A 106 1.53 19.10 -15.44
C ARG A 106 0.63 19.06 -16.68
N LEU A 107 0.93 18.23 -17.69
CA LEU A 107 0.25 18.25 -18.99
C LEU A 107 -0.56 16.99 -19.34
N LYS A 108 -0.21 15.84 -18.75
CA LYS A 108 -0.80 14.53 -19.09
C LYS A 108 -1.01 13.63 -17.87
N SER A 109 -1.08 14.23 -16.68
CA SER A 109 -1.38 13.45 -15.50
C SER A 109 -2.83 13.02 -15.45
N SER A 110 -3.06 11.88 -14.82
CA SER A 110 -4.41 11.43 -14.50
C SER A 110 -5.22 12.51 -13.76
N ALA A 111 -4.64 13.18 -12.76
CA ALA A 111 -5.34 14.20 -11.98
C ALA A 111 -5.77 15.43 -12.82
N THR A 112 -4.88 15.95 -13.66
CA THR A 112 -5.21 17.08 -14.56
C THR A 112 -6.32 16.72 -15.54
N ILE A 113 -6.26 15.52 -16.13
CA ILE A 113 -7.25 15.09 -17.13
C ILE A 113 -8.60 14.79 -16.46
N ILE A 114 -8.61 14.21 -15.26
CA ILE A 114 -9.84 13.99 -14.48
C ILE A 114 -10.50 15.34 -14.15
N GLU A 115 -9.76 16.32 -13.62
CA GLU A 115 -10.30 17.64 -13.30
C GLU A 115 -10.93 18.32 -14.53
N SER A 116 -10.25 18.26 -15.68
CA SER A 116 -10.78 18.76 -16.95
C SER A 116 -12.06 18.02 -17.38
N THR A 117 -12.18 16.72 -17.11
CA THR A 117 -13.33 15.89 -17.50
C THR A 117 -14.55 16.14 -16.60
N VAL A 118 -14.29 16.33 -15.31
CA VAL A 118 -15.32 16.68 -14.32
C VAL A 118 -15.90 18.07 -14.65
N GLY A 119 -15.06 19.00 -15.10
CA GLY A 119 -15.47 20.32 -15.61
C GLY A 119 -15.59 21.40 -14.55
N HIS A 120 -14.98 21.19 -13.38
CA HIS A 120 -14.84 22.18 -12.31
C HIS A 120 -13.55 21.93 -11.54
N SER A 121 -13.13 22.87 -10.70
CA SER A 121 -11.94 22.70 -9.88
C SER A 121 -12.08 21.53 -8.90
N VAL A 122 -10.99 20.79 -8.71
CA VAL A 122 -10.94 19.60 -7.85
C VAL A 122 -9.80 19.75 -6.85
N LEU A 123 -10.05 19.43 -5.58
CA LEU A 123 -9.02 19.47 -4.54
C LEU A 123 -8.05 18.30 -4.70
N TRP A 124 -6.77 18.58 -4.95
CA TRP A 124 -5.75 17.55 -5.06
C TRP A 124 -5.10 17.25 -3.72
N LEU A 125 -5.27 16.02 -3.25
CA LEU A 125 -4.69 15.47 -2.02
C LEU A 125 -3.58 14.49 -2.39
N ALA A 126 -2.44 15.04 -2.77
CA ALA A 126 -1.21 14.28 -3.00
C ALA A 126 -0.80 13.50 -1.72
N CYS A 127 -0.51 12.20 -1.87
CA CYS A 127 -0.16 11.33 -0.75
C CYS A 127 1.13 11.79 -0.05
N ARG A 128 1.02 12.09 1.25
CA ARG A 128 2.17 12.51 2.08
C ARG A 128 3.15 11.37 2.36
N HIS A 129 2.68 10.12 2.41
CA HIS A 129 3.57 8.96 2.60
C HIS A 129 4.64 8.89 1.51
N HIS A 130 4.26 9.11 0.25
CA HIS A 130 5.24 9.12 -0.84
C HIS A 130 6.28 10.24 -0.71
N VAL A 131 5.91 11.38 -0.11
CA VAL A 131 6.87 12.46 0.17
C VAL A 131 7.92 11.98 1.17
N TYR A 132 7.49 11.30 2.25
CA TYR A 132 8.43 10.72 3.21
C TYR A 132 9.31 9.62 2.60
N GLU A 133 8.73 8.74 1.77
CA GLU A 133 9.50 7.74 1.00
C GLU A 133 10.59 8.39 0.14
N LEU A 134 10.31 9.53 -0.49
CA LEU A 134 11.31 10.26 -1.29
C LEU A 134 12.47 10.79 -0.44
N HIS A 135 12.21 11.26 0.78
CA HIS A 135 13.27 11.66 1.71
C HIS A 135 14.13 10.47 2.13
N VAL A 136 13.49 9.36 2.53
CA VAL A 136 14.20 8.11 2.89
C VAL A 136 15.03 7.61 1.70
N LYS A 137 14.49 7.69 0.48
CA LYS A 137 15.21 7.35 -0.74
C LYS A 137 16.48 8.20 -0.91
N HIS A 138 16.42 9.51 -0.73
CA HIS A 138 17.62 10.36 -0.86
C HIS A 138 18.69 10.02 0.17
N VAL A 139 18.29 9.73 1.41
CA VAL A 139 19.22 9.27 2.46
C VAL A 139 19.84 7.93 2.07
N SER A 140 19.02 6.98 1.62
CA SER A 140 19.50 5.68 1.12
C SER A 140 20.48 5.85 -0.05
N ASP A 141 20.17 6.70 -1.02
CA ASP A 141 21.04 7.00 -2.17
C ASP A 141 22.36 7.67 -1.72
N SER A 142 22.36 8.44 -0.63
CA SER A 142 23.59 9.03 -0.07
C SER A 142 24.47 8.03 0.68
N ILE A 143 23.87 7.03 1.35
CA ILE A 143 24.59 6.03 2.14
C ILE A 143 25.09 4.89 1.25
N ILE A 144 24.22 4.39 0.36
CA ILE A 144 24.44 3.16 -0.42
C ILE A 144 24.85 3.50 -1.87
N GLY A 145 24.65 4.75 -2.30
CA GLY A 145 24.89 5.19 -3.67
C GLY A 145 23.62 5.15 -4.52
N LYS A 146 23.59 5.98 -5.59
CA LYS A 146 22.46 6.04 -6.53
C LYS A 146 22.31 4.71 -7.28
N ARG A 147 21.08 4.23 -7.35
CA ARG A 147 20.73 3.00 -8.08
C ARG A 147 20.13 3.33 -9.45
N ASN A 148 20.58 2.60 -10.47
CA ASN A 148 20.02 2.69 -11.83
C ASN A 148 18.75 1.83 -12.03
N SER A 149 18.35 1.12 -10.98
CA SER A 149 17.27 0.14 -11.00
C SER A 149 16.34 0.37 -9.80
N PRO A 150 15.02 0.50 -10.01
CA PRO A 150 14.01 0.38 -8.95
C PRO A 150 14.04 -0.91 -8.10
N SER A 151 14.85 -1.90 -8.48
CA SER A 151 14.93 -3.19 -7.80
C SER A 151 16.35 -3.35 -7.27
N GLU A 152 16.46 -3.65 -5.99
CA GLU A 152 17.74 -3.90 -5.32
C GLU A 152 18.27 -5.28 -5.72
N ALA A 153 19.53 -5.35 -6.15
CA ALA A 153 20.12 -6.58 -6.66
C ALA A 153 20.16 -7.68 -5.58
N LEU A 154 20.40 -7.27 -4.33
CA LEU A 154 20.35 -8.17 -3.18
C LEU A 154 18.96 -8.83 -3.04
N PHE A 155 17.89 -8.04 -3.11
CA PHE A 155 16.52 -8.55 -2.98
C PHE A 155 16.11 -9.43 -4.16
N VAL A 156 16.50 -9.07 -5.38
CA VAL A 156 16.25 -9.89 -6.58
C VAL A 156 16.96 -11.25 -6.48
N ARG A 157 18.20 -11.25 -5.97
CA ARG A 157 18.94 -12.50 -5.73
C ARG A 157 18.26 -13.33 -4.65
N PHE A 158 17.84 -12.71 -3.55
CA PHE A 158 17.13 -13.37 -2.46
C PHE A 158 15.82 -14.03 -2.94
N GLN A 159 14.99 -13.31 -3.69
CA GLN A 159 13.78 -13.86 -4.32
C GLN A 159 14.07 -15.09 -5.19
N LYS A 160 15.15 -15.04 -5.98
CA LYS A 160 15.52 -16.12 -6.89
C LYS A 160 15.99 -17.36 -6.13
N GLU A 161 16.80 -17.17 -5.09
CA GLU A 161 17.33 -18.27 -4.28
C GLU A 161 16.35 -18.78 -3.24
N TRP A 162 15.22 -18.11 -3.01
CA TRP A 162 14.19 -18.49 -2.03
C TRP A 162 13.84 -19.99 -2.00
N PRO A 163 13.64 -20.70 -3.14
CA PRO A 163 13.35 -22.14 -3.12
C PRO A 163 14.48 -23.01 -2.56
N ASN A 164 15.72 -22.49 -2.55
CA ASN A 164 16.93 -23.17 -2.08
C ASN A 164 17.32 -22.75 -0.65
N ILE A 165 16.62 -21.77 -0.06
CA ILE A 165 16.88 -21.29 1.30
C ILE A 165 16.08 -22.14 2.28
N ASP A 166 16.73 -22.55 3.37
CA ASP A 166 16.07 -23.23 4.47
C ASP A 166 15.02 -22.31 5.11
N GLN A 167 13.79 -22.81 5.17
CA GLN A 167 12.63 -22.09 5.72
C GLN A 167 12.26 -22.61 7.10
N ASP A 168 13.04 -23.54 7.65
CA ASP A 168 12.95 -23.91 9.05
C ASP A 168 13.36 -22.73 9.95
N HIS A 169 12.54 -22.48 10.97
CA HIS A 169 12.74 -21.39 11.92
C HIS A 169 13.19 -21.90 13.30
N THR A 170 13.43 -23.21 13.46
CA THR A 170 13.83 -23.80 14.73
C THR A 170 15.28 -23.48 15.14
N ASN A 171 16.17 -23.28 14.17
CA ASN A 171 17.61 -23.09 14.39
C ASN A 171 18.13 -21.75 13.86
N LEU A 172 17.39 -20.67 14.12
CA LEU A 172 17.78 -19.32 13.70
C LEU A 172 18.85 -18.74 14.61
N SER A 173 19.79 -17.99 14.03
CA SER A 173 20.65 -17.09 14.80
C SER A 173 19.84 -15.86 15.19
N LEU A 174 19.59 -15.71 16.48
CA LEU A 174 18.80 -14.62 17.06
C LEU A 174 19.70 -13.47 17.52
N PHE A 175 19.08 -12.41 18.00
CA PHE A 175 19.76 -11.25 18.57
C PHE A 175 20.67 -11.68 19.72
N ASP A 176 21.92 -11.22 19.67
CA ASP A 176 22.89 -11.45 20.73
C ASP A 176 22.62 -10.48 21.88
N PHE A 177 22.26 -11.02 23.03
CA PHE A 177 22.02 -10.24 24.23
C PHE A 177 23.31 -9.94 25.01
N ASP A 178 24.47 -10.44 24.60
CA ASP A 178 25.78 -10.08 25.18
C ASP A 178 26.25 -8.68 24.70
N LEU A 179 25.36 -7.70 24.85
CA LEU A 179 25.53 -6.29 24.49
C LEU A 179 25.29 -5.39 25.71
N ASP A 180 25.48 -4.07 25.54
CA ASP A 180 25.22 -3.09 26.59
C ASP A 180 23.77 -3.19 27.13
N VAL A 181 23.62 -2.94 28.44
CA VAL A 181 22.36 -3.04 29.18
C VAL A 181 21.26 -2.15 28.58
N GLU A 182 21.62 -0.99 28.04
CA GLU A 182 20.66 -0.10 27.36
C GLU A 182 20.05 -0.77 26.13
N LEU A 183 20.86 -1.42 25.31
CA LEU A 183 20.39 -2.13 24.11
C LEU A 183 19.53 -3.34 24.46
N GLN A 184 19.90 -4.09 25.52
CA GLN A 184 19.09 -5.19 26.02
C GLN A 184 17.70 -4.70 26.48
N ASN A 185 17.65 -3.59 27.21
CA ASN A 185 16.40 -3.01 27.68
C ASN A 185 15.51 -2.53 26.52
N ILE A 186 16.11 -1.93 25.48
CA ILE A 186 15.39 -1.56 24.27
C ILE A 186 14.84 -2.82 23.58
N ALA A 187 15.66 -3.86 23.40
CA ALA A 187 15.22 -5.12 22.79
C ALA A 187 14.03 -5.74 23.53
N HIS A 188 14.10 -5.87 24.86
CA HIS A 188 12.97 -6.38 25.66
C HIS A 188 11.72 -5.51 25.52
N SER A 189 11.86 -4.18 25.58
CA SER A 189 10.72 -3.27 25.41
C SER A 189 10.03 -3.42 24.05
N VAL A 190 10.80 -3.69 22.99
CA VAL A 190 10.29 -3.93 21.65
C VAL A 190 9.58 -5.28 21.56
N VAL A 191 10.09 -6.32 22.24
CA VAL A 191 9.44 -7.63 22.32
C VAL A 191 8.09 -7.52 23.04
N ASP A 192 8.04 -6.86 24.19
CA ASP A 192 6.81 -6.67 24.96
C ASP A 192 5.77 -5.90 24.15
N TRP A 193 6.17 -4.76 23.59
CA TRP A 193 5.31 -3.95 22.73
C TRP A 193 4.86 -4.73 21.49
N GLY A 194 5.78 -5.41 20.81
CA GLY A 194 5.48 -6.14 19.58
C GLY A 194 4.50 -7.29 19.80
N THR A 195 4.68 -8.03 20.89
CA THR A 195 3.79 -9.13 21.29
C THR A 195 2.39 -8.60 21.57
N GLU A 196 2.26 -7.53 22.38
CA GLU A 196 0.99 -6.88 22.66
C GLU A 196 0.27 -6.44 21.36
N ARG A 197 1.00 -5.86 20.39
CA ARG A 197 0.40 -5.41 19.12
C ARG A 197 -0.07 -6.55 18.24
N LEU A 198 0.66 -7.67 18.22
CA LEU A 198 0.31 -8.86 17.46
C LEU A 198 -0.91 -9.56 18.04
N GLU A 199 -1.00 -9.65 19.37
CA GLU A 199 -2.15 -10.24 20.08
C GLU A 199 -3.43 -9.43 19.91
N ASN A 200 -3.32 -8.11 19.99
CA ASN A 200 -4.47 -7.21 19.84
C ASN A 200 -4.87 -6.93 18.38
N GLU A 201 -4.21 -7.58 17.40
CA GLU A 201 -4.46 -7.41 15.96
C GLU A 201 -4.51 -5.95 15.48
N THR A 202 -3.71 -5.09 16.11
CA THR A 202 -3.77 -3.64 15.89
C THR A 202 -3.12 -3.17 14.59
N ILE A 203 -2.45 -4.07 13.86
CA ILE A 203 -1.70 -3.75 12.65
C ILE A 203 -2.54 -4.12 11.42
N PRO A 204 -3.12 -3.15 10.70
CA PRO A 204 -4.03 -3.41 9.59
C PRO A 204 -3.30 -3.82 8.30
N ARG A 205 -1.98 -3.59 8.23
CA ARG A 205 -1.15 -3.86 7.05
C ARG A 205 -0.33 -5.12 7.25
N GLU A 206 -0.49 -6.05 6.31
CA GLU A 206 0.06 -7.39 6.46
C GLU A 206 1.60 -7.45 6.34
N ASP A 207 2.18 -6.58 5.50
CA ASP A 207 3.64 -6.41 5.38
C ASP A 207 4.25 -5.83 6.67
N TYR A 208 3.57 -4.89 7.32
CA TYR A 208 4.00 -4.36 8.62
C TYR A 208 3.83 -5.41 9.73
N ARG A 209 2.76 -6.21 9.66
CA ARG A 209 2.55 -7.33 10.57
C ARG A 209 3.69 -8.34 10.45
N GLU A 210 4.05 -8.73 9.22
CA GLU A 210 5.17 -9.63 8.96
C GLU A 210 6.51 -9.07 9.48
N LEU A 211 6.80 -7.79 9.21
CA LEU A 211 8.00 -7.14 9.74
C LEU A 211 8.05 -7.20 11.28
N LEU A 212 6.92 -6.97 11.95
CA LEU A 212 6.86 -7.06 13.41
C LEU A 212 7.06 -8.51 13.90
N GLN A 213 6.43 -9.48 13.24
CA GLN A 213 6.63 -10.91 13.56
C GLN A 213 8.11 -11.29 13.45
N LEU A 214 8.78 -10.90 12.37
CA LEU A 214 10.22 -11.14 12.16
C LEU A 214 11.07 -10.44 13.23
N THR A 215 10.71 -9.21 13.61
CA THR A 215 11.42 -8.45 14.64
C THR A 215 11.31 -9.13 16.01
N VAL A 216 10.10 -9.51 16.43
CA VAL A 216 9.85 -10.21 17.70
C VAL A 216 10.61 -11.54 17.73
N LEU A 217 10.54 -12.32 16.65
CA LEU A 217 11.26 -13.60 16.54
C LEU A 217 12.77 -13.40 16.63
N PHE A 218 13.33 -12.44 15.89
CA PHE A 218 14.76 -12.14 15.92
C PHE A 218 15.23 -11.74 17.31
N LEU A 219 14.42 -11.01 18.08
CA LEU A 219 14.73 -10.61 19.45
C LEU A 219 14.44 -11.70 20.50
N GLY A 220 14.14 -12.94 20.10
CA GLY A 220 13.91 -14.07 21.03
C GLY A 220 12.47 -14.19 21.55
N GLY A 221 11.55 -13.37 21.07
CA GLY A 221 10.13 -13.51 21.36
C GLY A 221 9.47 -14.66 20.58
N SER A 222 8.26 -15.03 21.00
CA SER A 222 7.48 -16.10 20.36
C SER A 222 6.37 -15.55 19.46
N VAL A 223 6.20 -16.14 18.29
CA VAL A 223 5.12 -15.78 17.34
C VAL A 223 4.44 -17.06 16.86
N TYR A 224 3.11 -17.14 17.01
CA TYR A 224 2.34 -18.30 16.55
C TYR A 224 1.00 -17.89 15.93
N PRO A 225 0.59 -18.51 14.80
CA PRO A 225 1.41 -19.35 13.92
C PRO A 225 2.44 -18.50 13.16
N PHE A 226 3.60 -19.09 12.84
CA PHE A 226 4.64 -18.42 12.08
C PHE A 226 5.21 -19.31 10.96
N SER A 227 5.44 -18.69 9.82
CA SER A 227 6.17 -19.26 8.69
C SER A 227 6.77 -18.10 7.90
N PHE A 228 8.00 -18.24 7.42
CA PHE A 228 8.55 -17.24 6.51
C PHE A 228 7.72 -17.15 5.24
N ARG A 229 7.44 -15.92 4.79
CA ARG A 229 6.72 -15.72 3.53
C ARG A 229 7.71 -15.63 2.40
N LYS A 230 7.25 -16.10 1.24
CA LYS A 230 7.99 -15.92 0.00
C LYS A 230 8.18 -14.41 -0.23
N PRO A 231 9.43 -13.95 -0.45
CA PRO A 231 9.70 -12.56 -0.81
C PRO A 231 8.91 -12.17 -2.07
N GLY A 232 8.17 -11.06 -1.97
CA GLY A 232 7.45 -10.45 -3.10
C GLY A 232 8.40 -9.83 -4.10
#